data_AF-A0A9D4M8T1-F1
#
_entry.id   AF-A0A9D4M8T1-F1
#
_cell.length_a   1.000
_cell.length_b   1.000
_cell.length_c   1.000
_cell.angle_alpha   90.00
_cell.angle_beta   90.00
_cell.angle_gamma   90.00
#
_symmetry.space_group_name_H-M   'P 1'
#
loop_
_entity.id
_entity.type
_entity.pdbx_description
1 polymer ?
#
loop_
_entity_poly.entity_id
_entity_poly.type
_entity_poly.pdbx_seq_one_letter_code
_entity_poly.pdbx_strand_id
1 'polypeptide(L)'
;MYGQLDTATIWRFRVEPMYGQLNTATIWRFRVEPMYGQLDTLTIWRFRVEPMYGQLDTATIWRFRVEPMYGQLDTATIWRFRVEPMYGQLDTATISRFSVEPMYGKLNTVIIWRFRVEPMYCKLDTLTLWWFRVEPMYGQLDTATMSRFRVEPTYGKLNTVIIWRFRVESMYCKIDTLTIWRFSPCMVSLFLYNIEVQI
;
A
#
# COMPACT_ATOMS: atom_id res chain seq x y z
N MET A 1 -2.27 19.51 21.71
CA MET A 1 -3.68 19.98 21.82
C MET A 1 -4.58 18.77 22.04
N TYR A 2 -5.50 18.80 23.02
CA TYR A 2 -6.57 17.81 23.19
C TYR A 2 -7.89 18.46 22.77
N GLY A 3 -8.59 17.89 21.78
CA GLY A 3 -9.88 18.42 21.34
C GLY A 3 -10.27 17.98 19.94
N GLN A 4 -11.57 17.96 19.69
CA GLN A 4 -12.17 17.77 18.36
C GLN A 4 -12.17 19.14 17.64
N LEU A 5 -11.74 19.17 16.39
CA LEU A 5 -11.79 20.37 15.55
C LEU A 5 -12.57 20.07 14.27
N ASP A 6 -13.65 20.81 14.06
CA ASP A 6 -14.50 20.69 12.87
C ASP A 6 -14.33 21.93 11.98
N THR A 7 -13.93 21.75 10.70
CA THR A 7 -13.75 22.86 9.75
C THR A 7 -14.17 22.51 8.32
N ALA A 8 -14.69 23.51 7.58
CA ALA A 8 -15.25 23.33 6.24
C ALA A 8 -14.20 23.40 5.11
N THR A 9 -13.29 24.38 5.13
CA THR A 9 -12.25 24.49 4.09
C THR A 9 -11.02 25.21 4.65
N ILE A 10 -9.86 24.56 4.58
CA ILE A 10 -8.59 25.15 5.05
C ILE A 10 -7.56 25.17 3.93
N TRP A 11 -6.97 26.34 3.69
CA TRP A 11 -5.88 26.50 2.74
C TRP A 11 -4.56 25.88 3.21
N ARG A 12 -4.19 26.16 4.45
CA ARG A 12 -2.99 25.59 5.08
C ARG A 12 -3.29 25.36 6.55
N PHE A 13 -3.08 24.13 6.98
CA PHE A 13 -3.23 23.74 8.36
C PHE A 13 -1.91 23.17 8.85
N ARG A 14 -1.39 23.75 9.94
CA ARG A 14 -0.21 23.23 10.63
C ARG A 14 -0.58 23.01 12.08
N VAL A 15 -0.31 21.82 12.60
CA VAL A 15 -0.49 21.51 14.03
C VAL A 15 0.84 21.06 14.61
N GLU A 16 1.08 21.50 15.84
CA GLU A 16 2.03 20.91 16.78
C GLU A 16 1.59 19.48 17.17
N PRO A 17 2.37 18.75 17.98
CA PRO A 17 1.96 17.43 18.45
C PRO A 17 0.52 17.41 18.98
N MET A 18 -0.27 16.50 18.43
CA MET A 18 -1.71 16.44 18.67
C MET A 18 -2.10 15.06 19.18
N TYR A 19 -3.01 15.06 20.17
CA TYR A 19 -3.64 13.87 20.71
C TYR A 19 -5.16 14.04 20.57
N GLY A 20 -5.81 13.18 19.79
CA GLY A 20 -7.27 13.19 19.65
C GLY A 20 -7.77 12.99 18.22
N GLN A 21 -8.98 13.50 17.97
CA GLN A 21 -9.70 13.36 16.71
C GLN A 21 -9.72 14.67 15.94
N LEU A 22 -9.60 14.61 14.62
CA LEU A 22 -9.71 15.77 13.75
C LEU A 22 -10.61 15.45 12.56
N ASN A 23 -11.66 16.26 12.36
CA ASN A 23 -12.65 16.04 11.31
C ASN A 23 -12.71 17.27 10.40
N THR A 24 -12.40 17.11 9.10
CA THR A 24 -12.39 18.25 8.17
C THR A 24 -12.92 17.89 6.79
N ALA A 25 -13.61 18.82 6.13
CA ALA A 25 -14.13 18.54 4.80
C ALA A 25 -13.06 18.68 3.70
N THR A 26 -12.37 19.82 3.60
CA THR A 26 -11.37 20.03 2.54
C THR A 26 -10.12 20.74 3.04
N ILE A 27 -8.95 20.15 2.80
CA ILE A 27 -7.65 20.77 3.13
C ILE A 27 -6.71 20.80 1.92
N TRP A 28 -6.18 21.98 1.61
CA TRP A 28 -5.19 22.15 0.55
C TRP A 28 -3.78 21.68 0.96
N ARG A 29 -3.33 22.08 2.14
CA ARG A 29 -2.04 21.64 2.71
C ARG A 29 -2.19 21.34 4.19
N PHE A 30 -1.98 20.09 4.55
CA PHE A 30 -1.97 19.61 5.91
C PHE A 30 -0.54 19.22 6.31
N ARG A 31 -0.03 19.81 7.39
CA ARG A 31 1.23 19.40 8.01
C ARG A 31 1.06 19.22 9.50
N VAL A 32 1.39 18.05 10.03
CA VAL A 32 1.32 17.81 11.47
C VAL A 32 2.64 17.19 11.96
N GLU A 33 3.13 17.74 13.06
CA GLU A 33 4.18 17.15 13.91
C GLU A 33 3.48 16.26 14.95
N PRO A 34 4.14 15.23 15.52
CA PRO A 34 3.56 13.90 15.77
C PRO A 34 2.05 13.86 16.06
N MET A 35 1.31 13.09 15.26
CA MET A 35 -0.13 12.88 15.48
C MET A 35 -0.39 11.55 16.19
N TYR A 36 -1.20 11.60 17.25
CA TYR A 36 -1.73 10.43 17.96
C TYR A 36 -3.26 10.48 17.96
N GLY A 37 -3.92 9.57 17.26
CA GLY A 37 -5.38 9.48 17.24
C GLY A 37 -5.96 9.27 15.85
N GLN A 38 -7.13 9.86 15.60
CA GLN A 38 -7.90 9.64 14.37
C GLN A 38 -8.01 10.91 13.56
N LEU A 39 -7.95 10.78 12.24
CA LEU A 39 -8.15 11.87 11.30
C LEU A 39 -9.16 11.44 10.25
N ASP A 40 -10.30 12.13 10.19
CA ASP A 40 -11.34 11.87 9.22
C ASP A 40 -11.46 13.07 8.27
N THR A 41 -11.21 12.85 6.97
CA THR A 41 -11.31 13.94 5.99
C THR A 41 -11.94 13.53 4.66
N LEU A 42 -12.73 14.42 4.07
CA LEU A 42 -13.27 14.17 2.73
C LEU A 42 -12.20 14.34 1.64
N THR A 43 -11.43 15.43 1.66
CA THR A 43 -10.44 15.69 0.60
C THR A 43 -9.19 16.39 1.10
N ILE A 44 -8.01 15.83 0.78
CA ILE A 44 -6.71 16.45 1.04
C ILE A 44 -5.87 16.54 -0.24
N TRP A 45 -5.39 17.73 -0.56
CA TRP A 45 -4.48 17.92 -1.69
C TRP A 45 -3.03 17.53 -1.37
N ARG A 46 -2.53 17.93 -0.21
CA ARG A 46 -1.19 17.56 0.27
C ARG A 46 -1.22 17.26 1.75
N PHE A 47 -0.92 16.03 2.09
CA PHE A 47 -0.80 15.54 3.45
C PHE A 47 0.65 15.23 3.76
N ARG A 48 1.19 15.81 4.83
CA ARG A 48 2.51 15.48 5.37
C ARG A 48 2.46 15.33 6.88
N VAL A 49 2.83 14.17 7.40
CA VAL A 49 2.89 13.96 8.86
C VAL A 49 4.21 13.29 9.25
N GLU A 50 4.77 13.76 10.34
CA GLU A 50 6.06 13.34 10.86
C GLU A 50 5.96 13.19 12.38
N PRO A 51 5.82 12.00 12.99
CA PRO A 51 5.17 10.73 12.59
C PRO A 51 3.64 10.66 12.85
N MET A 52 2.97 9.60 12.38
CA MET A 52 1.54 9.33 12.68
C MET A 52 1.33 8.01 13.43
N TYR A 53 0.51 8.05 14.48
CA TYR A 53 0.06 6.91 15.25
C TYR A 53 -1.48 6.92 15.35
N GLY A 54 -2.14 5.93 14.77
CA GLY A 54 -3.60 5.77 14.85
C GLY A 54 -4.25 5.52 13.49
N GLN A 55 -5.43 6.11 13.27
CA GLN A 55 -6.25 5.83 12.08
C GLN A 55 -6.40 7.08 11.22
N LEU A 56 -6.45 6.86 9.91
CA LEU A 56 -6.69 7.90 8.92
C LEU A 56 -7.77 7.42 7.97
N ASP A 57 -8.92 8.09 7.98
CA ASP A 57 -10.04 7.76 7.10
C ASP A 57 -10.25 8.90 6.13
N THR A 58 -10.05 8.66 4.83
CA THR A 58 -10.23 9.70 3.83
C THR A 58 -10.89 9.25 2.53
N ALA A 59 -11.75 10.10 1.96
CA ALA A 59 -12.32 9.78 0.65
C ALA A 59 -11.29 10.02 -0.47
N THR A 60 -10.52 11.10 -0.44
CA THR A 60 -9.56 11.40 -1.52
C THR A 60 -8.30 12.12 -1.03
N ILE A 61 -7.13 11.58 -1.42
CA ILE A 61 -5.83 12.23 -1.21
C ILE A 61 -5.06 12.35 -2.52
N TRP A 62 -4.61 13.57 -2.86
CA TRP A 62 -3.76 13.77 -4.04
C TRP A 62 -2.30 13.43 -3.79
N ARG A 63 -1.75 13.83 -2.64
CA ARG A 63 -0.38 13.51 -2.24
C ARG A 63 -0.33 13.21 -0.76
N PHE A 64 0.01 11.98 -0.44
CA PHE A 64 0.23 11.49 0.90
C PHE A 64 1.70 11.22 1.13
N ARG A 65 2.27 11.82 2.19
CA ARG A 65 3.62 11.55 2.66
C ARG A 65 3.63 11.42 4.17
N VAL A 66 4.07 10.28 4.70
CA VAL A 66 4.19 10.09 6.16
C VAL A 66 5.52 9.44 6.50
N GLU A 67 6.14 9.93 7.57
CA GLU A 67 7.45 9.49 8.03
C GLU A 67 7.50 9.40 9.56
N PRO A 68 7.43 8.22 10.19
CA PRO A 68 6.73 6.95 9.87
C PRO A 68 5.20 6.95 10.14
N MET A 69 4.51 5.90 9.68
CA MET A 69 3.10 5.60 10.00
C MET A 69 2.93 4.31 10.79
N TYR A 70 2.16 4.38 11.88
CA TYR A 70 1.74 3.23 12.70
C TYR A 70 0.22 3.23 12.86
N GLY A 71 -0.46 2.22 12.32
CA GLY A 71 -1.91 2.04 12.47
C GLY A 71 -2.62 1.73 11.16
N GLN A 72 -3.82 2.28 10.98
CA GLN A 72 -4.69 1.95 9.84
C GLN A 72 -4.89 3.15 8.93
N LEU A 73 -4.99 2.86 7.64
CA LEU A 73 -5.30 3.83 6.61
C LEU A 73 -6.44 3.30 5.74
N ASP A 74 -7.60 3.94 5.83
CA ASP A 74 -8.78 3.56 5.08
C ASP A 74 -9.11 4.67 4.09
N THR A 75 -8.93 4.41 2.78
CA THR A 75 -9.17 5.45 1.77
C THR A 75 -9.80 4.97 0.48
N ALA A 76 -10.69 5.77 -0.11
CA ALA A 76 -11.27 5.43 -1.40
C ALA A 76 -10.28 5.68 -2.55
N THR A 77 -9.59 6.82 -2.56
CA THR A 77 -8.70 7.20 -3.67
C THR A 77 -7.42 7.90 -3.22
N ILE A 78 -6.25 7.39 -3.65
CA ILE A 78 -4.96 8.08 -3.49
C ILE A 78 -4.23 8.21 -4.83
N TRP A 79 -3.84 9.43 -5.20
CA TRP A 79 -3.04 9.64 -6.41
C TRP A 79 -1.55 9.32 -6.21
N ARG A 80 -0.95 9.77 -5.12
CA ARG A 80 0.43 9.46 -4.77
C ARG A 80 0.55 9.16 -3.29
N PHE A 81 0.98 7.95 -2.99
CA PHE A 81 1.22 7.46 -1.65
C PHE A 81 2.73 7.21 -1.47
N ARG A 82 3.32 7.85 -0.46
CA ARG A 82 4.70 7.61 -0.04
C ARG A 82 4.77 7.50 1.48
N VAL A 83 5.29 6.40 2.00
CA VAL A 83 5.46 6.22 3.46
C VAL A 83 6.81 5.59 3.77
N GLU A 84 7.48 6.12 4.79
CA GLU A 84 8.81 5.66 5.19
C GLU A 84 8.94 5.64 6.71
N PRO A 85 8.88 4.48 7.39
CA PRO A 85 8.19 3.19 7.11
C PRO A 85 6.68 3.17 7.44
N MET A 86 5.99 2.09 7.02
CA MET A 86 4.59 1.78 7.37
C MET A 86 4.46 0.50 8.21
N TYR A 87 3.75 0.59 9.33
CA TYR A 87 3.37 -0.53 10.17
C TYR A 87 1.85 -0.54 10.40
N GLY A 88 1.15 -1.54 9.88
CA GLY A 88 -0.26 -1.75 10.14
C GLY A 88 -1.06 -2.15 8.91
N GLN A 89 -2.24 -1.58 8.74
CA GLN A 89 -3.18 -2.00 7.70
C GLN A 89 -3.47 -0.87 6.72
N LEU A 90 -3.60 -1.24 5.45
CA LEU A 90 -4.00 -0.35 4.37
C LEU A 90 -5.20 -0.94 3.67
N ASP A 91 -6.36 -0.32 3.83
CA ASP A 91 -7.58 -0.71 3.13
C ASP A 91 -7.94 0.39 2.14
N THR A 92 -7.75 0.15 0.84
CA THR A 92 -8.01 1.20 -0.17
C THR A 92 -8.66 0.72 -1.45
N ALA A 93 -9.55 1.53 -2.02
CA ALA A 93 -10.23 1.14 -3.26
C ALA A 93 -9.34 1.39 -4.50
N THR A 94 -8.67 2.55 -4.59
CA THR A 94 -7.85 2.91 -5.75
C THR A 94 -6.59 3.70 -5.40
N ILE A 95 -5.43 3.27 -5.91
CA ILE A 95 -4.17 4.03 -5.80
C ILE A 95 -3.48 4.17 -7.17
N SER A 96 -3.09 5.39 -7.55
CA SER A 96 -2.35 5.57 -8.81
C SER A 96 -0.86 5.24 -8.68
N ARG A 97 -0.20 5.72 -7.61
CA ARG A 97 1.21 5.46 -7.34
C ARG A 97 1.42 5.17 -5.86
N PHE A 98 1.89 3.98 -5.55
CA PHE A 98 2.20 3.50 -4.22
C PHE A 98 3.71 3.24 -4.09
N SER A 99 4.32 3.83 -3.06
CA SER A 99 5.74 3.66 -2.72
C SER A 99 5.87 3.57 -1.20
N VAL A 100 6.43 2.48 -0.67
CA VAL A 100 6.66 2.34 0.77
C VAL A 100 8.01 1.72 1.05
N GLU A 101 8.73 2.26 2.03
CA GLU A 101 10.07 1.82 2.39
C GLU A 101 10.28 1.82 3.91
N PRO A 102 10.30 0.66 4.62
CA PRO A 102 9.63 -0.64 4.41
C PRO A 102 8.13 -0.69 4.80
N MET A 103 7.44 -1.80 4.44
CA MET A 103 6.05 -2.09 4.82
C MET A 103 5.88 -3.37 5.65
N TYR A 104 5.13 -3.27 6.75
CA TYR A 104 4.76 -4.39 7.62
C TYR A 104 3.26 -4.41 7.91
N GLY A 105 2.60 -5.56 7.72
CA GLY A 105 1.21 -5.77 8.13
C GLY A 105 0.30 -6.33 7.02
N LYS A 106 -0.79 -5.62 6.70
CA LYS A 106 -1.79 -6.09 5.72
C LYS A 106 -2.14 -5.01 4.73
N LEU A 107 -2.46 -5.44 3.50
CA LEU A 107 -2.93 -4.55 2.47
C LEU A 107 -4.09 -5.21 1.72
N ASN A 108 -5.27 -4.59 1.80
CA ASN A 108 -6.47 -5.01 1.10
C ASN A 108 -6.84 -3.90 0.11
N THR A 109 -6.57 -4.08 -1.18
CA THR A 109 -6.79 -2.97 -2.12
C THR A 109 -7.34 -3.37 -3.48
N VAL A 110 -8.45 -2.81 -3.92
CA VAL A 110 -9.11 -3.33 -5.12
C VAL A 110 -8.41 -2.93 -6.44
N ILE A 111 -7.71 -1.78 -6.55
CA ILE A 111 -6.96 -1.40 -7.78
C ILE A 111 -5.74 -0.51 -7.51
N ILE A 112 -4.54 -0.86 -8.02
CA ILE A 112 -3.35 0.02 -8.01
C ILE A 112 -2.66 0.07 -9.39
N TRP A 113 -2.32 1.27 -9.85
CA TRP A 113 -1.63 1.43 -11.14
C TRP A 113 -0.13 1.13 -11.08
N ARG A 114 0.58 1.74 -10.12
CA ARG A 114 2.01 1.49 -9.90
C ARG A 114 2.27 1.22 -8.44
N PHE A 115 2.82 0.06 -8.16
CA PHE A 115 3.11 -0.42 -6.82
C PHE A 115 4.60 -0.70 -6.68
N ARG A 116 5.25 -0.05 -5.71
CA ARG A 116 6.65 -0.23 -5.35
C ARG A 116 6.81 -0.35 -3.83
N VAL A 117 7.47 -1.39 -3.34
CA VAL A 117 7.77 -1.54 -1.91
C VAL A 117 9.14 -2.16 -1.69
N GLU A 118 9.90 -1.62 -0.74
CA GLU A 118 11.26 -2.05 -0.43
C GLU A 118 11.56 -2.01 1.08
N PRO A 119 11.72 -3.15 1.78
CA PRO A 119 11.08 -4.48 1.63
C PRO A 119 9.61 -4.55 2.09
N MET A 120 8.95 -5.67 1.79
CA MET A 120 7.57 -5.98 2.21
C MET A 120 7.46 -7.24 3.08
N TYR A 121 6.77 -7.12 4.22
CA TYR A 121 6.41 -8.22 5.12
C TYR A 121 4.89 -8.22 5.39
N CYS A 122 4.09 -8.68 4.42
CA CYS A 122 2.65 -8.44 4.44
C CYS A 122 1.80 -9.60 3.93
N LYS A 123 0.54 -9.61 4.36
CA LYS A 123 -0.55 -10.34 3.68
C LYS A 123 -1.24 -9.40 2.70
N LEU A 124 -1.40 -9.87 1.46
CA LEU A 124 -2.06 -9.19 0.35
C LEU A 124 -3.27 -10.00 -0.07
N ASP A 125 -4.48 -9.46 0.12
CA ASP A 125 -5.72 -10.21 -0.09
C ASP A 125 -6.17 -10.15 -1.56
N THR A 126 -6.84 -9.07 -1.96
CA THR A 126 -7.38 -8.89 -3.31
C THR A 126 -6.69 -7.72 -3.98
N LEU A 127 -6.08 -7.93 -5.16
CA LEU A 127 -5.32 -6.90 -5.87
C LEU A 127 -5.56 -6.91 -7.39
N THR A 128 -5.77 -5.73 -7.96
CA THR A 128 -5.66 -5.49 -9.41
C THR A 128 -4.53 -4.51 -9.65
N LEU A 129 -3.41 -4.98 -10.22
CA LEU A 129 -2.20 -4.18 -10.37
C LEU A 129 -1.76 -4.06 -11.83
N TRP A 130 -1.50 -2.83 -12.28
CA TRP A 130 -0.89 -2.67 -13.60
C TRP A 130 0.61 -2.94 -13.56
N TRP A 131 1.31 -2.36 -12.58
CA TRP A 131 2.74 -2.55 -12.41
C TRP A 131 3.08 -2.83 -10.96
N PHE A 132 3.66 -3.99 -10.70
CA PHE A 132 4.10 -4.43 -9.38
C PHE A 132 5.62 -4.62 -9.36
N ARG A 133 6.27 -3.94 -8.41
CA ARG A 133 7.70 -4.09 -8.11
C ARG A 133 7.90 -4.22 -6.60
N VAL A 134 8.52 -5.30 -6.14
CA VAL A 134 8.87 -5.46 -4.72
C VAL A 134 10.26 -6.05 -4.57
N GLU A 135 11.03 -5.52 -3.63
CA GLU A 135 12.41 -5.92 -3.36
C GLU A 135 12.69 -5.92 -1.83
N PRO A 136 12.81 -7.05 -1.14
CA PRO A 136 12.16 -8.36 -1.26
C PRO A 136 10.72 -8.47 -0.70
N MET A 137 10.03 -9.59 -0.96
CA MET A 137 8.67 -9.89 -0.46
C MET A 137 8.64 -11.13 0.45
N TYR A 138 8.06 -10.97 1.64
CA TYR A 138 7.76 -12.05 2.59
C TYR A 138 6.28 -12.03 2.98
N GLY A 139 5.54 -13.11 2.70
CA GLY A 139 4.16 -13.23 3.16
C GLY A 139 3.23 -14.00 2.22
N GLN A 140 1.97 -13.60 2.18
CA GLN A 140 0.91 -14.30 1.43
C GLN A 140 0.26 -13.36 0.42
N LEU A 141 0.01 -13.87 -0.78
CA LEU A 141 -0.77 -13.22 -1.84
C LEU A 141 -1.97 -14.10 -2.18
N ASP A 142 -3.19 -13.68 -1.84
CA ASP A 142 -4.37 -14.53 -2.02
C ASP A 142 -4.93 -14.43 -3.44
N THR A 143 -5.37 -13.25 -3.89
CA THR A 143 -5.96 -13.07 -5.23
C THR A 143 -5.37 -11.84 -5.90
N ALA A 144 -4.62 -12.03 -6.99
CA ALA A 144 -3.99 -10.92 -7.69
C ALA A 144 -4.09 -11.03 -9.21
N THR A 145 -4.56 -9.96 -9.84
CA THR A 145 -4.51 -9.77 -11.30
C THR A 145 -3.49 -8.71 -11.64
N MET A 146 -2.51 -9.05 -12.49
CA MET A 146 -1.33 -8.20 -12.70
C MET A 146 -0.96 -8.08 -14.17
N SER A 147 -0.76 -6.86 -14.68
CA SER A 147 -0.27 -6.72 -16.06
C SER A 147 1.23 -6.97 -16.15
N ARG A 148 2.01 -6.42 -15.22
CA ARG A 148 3.46 -6.57 -15.15
C ARG A 148 3.90 -6.79 -13.73
N PHE A 149 4.58 -7.91 -13.49
CA PHE A 149 5.10 -8.29 -12.19
C PHE A 149 6.62 -8.44 -12.24
N ARG A 150 7.31 -7.74 -11.33
CA ARG A 150 8.74 -7.90 -11.05
C ARG A 150 8.92 -8.04 -9.56
N VAL A 151 9.47 -9.16 -9.10
CA VAL A 151 9.86 -9.31 -7.69
C VAL A 151 11.26 -9.88 -7.61
N GLU A 152 11.98 -9.39 -6.62
CA GLU A 152 13.28 -9.89 -6.18
C GLU A 152 13.06 -10.43 -4.75
N PRO A 153 13.78 -11.49 -4.35
CA PRO A 153 13.22 -12.78 -3.89
C PRO A 153 11.86 -12.76 -3.17
N THR A 154 10.97 -13.67 -3.57
CA THR A 154 9.67 -13.91 -2.90
C THR A 154 9.73 -15.13 -1.98
N TYR A 155 9.24 -14.99 -0.74
CA TYR A 155 9.06 -16.09 0.21
C TYR A 155 7.63 -16.14 0.73
N GLY A 156 6.97 -17.31 0.64
CA GLY A 156 5.68 -17.54 1.28
C GLY A 156 4.64 -18.31 0.46
N LYS A 157 3.43 -17.79 0.29
CA LYS A 157 2.34 -18.47 -0.44
C LYS A 157 1.66 -17.54 -1.45
N LEU A 158 1.36 -18.07 -2.63
CA LEU A 158 0.56 -17.43 -3.68
C LEU A 158 -0.65 -18.34 -3.97
N ASN A 159 -1.88 -17.86 -3.79
CA ASN A 159 -3.04 -18.72 -4.02
C ASN A 159 -3.54 -18.59 -5.46
N THR A 160 -4.14 -17.46 -5.85
CA THR A 160 -4.72 -17.26 -7.18
C THR A 160 -4.11 -16.05 -7.85
N VAL A 161 -3.25 -16.28 -8.83
CA VAL A 161 -2.49 -15.20 -9.47
C VAL A 161 -2.61 -15.26 -11.00
N ILE A 162 -3.07 -14.17 -11.59
CA ILE A 162 -3.19 -14.00 -13.04
C ILE A 162 -2.23 -12.90 -13.48
N ILE A 163 -1.28 -13.21 -14.36
CA ILE A 163 -0.22 -12.29 -14.75
C ILE A 163 -0.08 -12.23 -16.27
N TRP A 164 -0.07 -11.03 -16.85
CA TRP A 164 0.24 -10.88 -18.27
C TRP A 164 1.73 -11.04 -18.57
N ARG A 165 2.59 -10.30 -17.87
CA ARG A 165 4.04 -10.38 -18.03
C ARG A 165 4.73 -10.58 -16.70
N PHE A 166 5.41 -11.70 -16.57
CA PHE A 166 6.05 -12.14 -15.34
C PHE A 166 7.58 -12.16 -15.46
N ARG A 167 8.27 -11.47 -14.54
CA ARG A 167 9.72 -11.55 -14.34
C ARG A 167 9.99 -11.75 -12.85
N VAL A 168 10.86 -12.70 -12.54
CA VAL A 168 11.29 -12.97 -11.17
C VAL A 168 12.76 -13.35 -11.16
N GLU A 169 13.47 -12.98 -10.10
CA GLU A 169 14.86 -13.43 -9.89
C GLU A 169 14.93 -14.74 -9.11
N SER A 170 14.13 -14.87 -8.04
CA SER A 170 14.01 -16.12 -7.27
C SER A 170 12.67 -16.18 -6.54
N MET A 171 12.09 -17.38 -6.42
CA MET A 171 10.85 -17.63 -5.67
C MET A 171 10.94 -18.90 -4.85
N TYR A 172 10.63 -18.77 -3.57
CA TYR A 172 10.49 -19.84 -2.61
C TYR A 172 9.09 -19.78 -2.00
N CYS A 173 8.09 -20.16 -2.79
CA CYS A 173 6.70 -20.09 -2.37
C CYS A 173 5.89 -21.29 -2.85
N LYS A 174 4.84 -21.62 -2.08
CA LYS A 174 3.78 -22.53 -2.54
C LYS A 174 2.85 -21.73 -3.45
N ILE A 175 2.53 -22.29 -4.62
CA ILE A 175 1.60 -21.69 -5.57
C ILE A 175 0.42 -22.63 -5.75
N ASP A 176 -0.81 -22.17 -5.49
CA ASP A 176 -1.99 -23.00 -5.70
C ASP A 176 -2.46 -22.92 -7.16
N THR A 177 -2.65 -21.72 -7.71
CA THR A 177 -3.08 -21.47 -9.09
C THR A 177 -2.39 -20.26 -9.71
N LEU A 178 -1.82 -20.43 -10.91
CA LEU A 178 -1.07 -19.40 -11.60
C LEU A 178 -1.33 -19.43 -13.11
N THR A 179 -1.85 -18.33 -13.64
CA THR A 179 -2.07 -18.14 -15.08
C THR A 179 -1.12 -17.06 -15.59
N ILE A 180 -0.26 -17.40 -16.56
CA ILE A 180 0.72 -16.45 -17.13
C ILE A 180 0.63 -16.45 -18.65
N TRP A 181 0.52 -15.25 -19.25
CA TRP A 181 0.52 -15.11 -20.72
C TRP A 181 1.92 -14.98 -21.32
N ARG A 182 2.84 -14.27 -20.66
CA ARG A 182 4.23 -14.08 -21.12
C ARG A 182 5.20 -14.20 -19.96
N PHE A 183 6.07 -15.21 -20.04
CA PHE A 183 7.11 -15.47 -19.05
C PHE A 183 8.49 -15.06 -19.59
N SER A 184 9.28 -14.34 -18.77
CA SER A 184 10.67 -14.01 -19.09
C SER A 184 11.59 -14.39 -17.91
N PRO A 185 12.18 -15.59 -17.93
CA PRO A 185 13.10 -16.02 -16.88
C PRO A 185 14.44 -15.28 -16.95
N CYS A 186 15.05 -15.01 -15.80
CA CYS A 186 16.48 -14.77 -15.65
C CYS A 186 16.96 -15.69 -14.51
N MET A 187 17.88 -16.60 -14.84
CA MET A 187 18.57 -17.54 -13.92
C MET A 187 17.66 -18.31 -12.95
N VAL A 188 17.32 -19.54 -13.32
CA VAL A 188 16.19 -20.25 -12.73
C VAL A 188 16.67 -21.44 -11.89
N SER A 189 16.77 -21.27 -10.57
CA SER A 189 16.65 -22.40 -9.63
C SER A 189 15.18 -22.46 -9.18
N LEU A 190 14.35 -23.16 -9.96
CA LEU A 190 12.96 -23.44 -9.62
C LEU A 190 12.90 -24.65 -8.69
N PHE A 191 12.62 -24.43 -7.40
CA PHE A 191 12.04 -25.46 -6.55
C PHE A 191 10.56 -25.14 -6.35
N LEU A 192 9.76 -25.42 -7.39
CA LEU A 192 8.30 -25.30 -7.31
C LEU A 192 7.73 -26.58 -6.71
N TYR A 193 7.02 -26.45 -5.60
CA TYR A 193 6.20 -27.52 -5.03
C TYR A 193 4.76 -27.35 -5.51
N ASN A 194 4.36 -28.19 -6.47
CA ASN A 194 3.06 -28.25 -7.16
C ASN A 194 2.74 -27.07 -8.08
N ILE A 195 2.42 -27.39 -9.35
CA ILE A 195 1.89 -26.41 -10.31
C ILE A 195 0.84 -27.10 -11.18
N GLU A 196 -0.31 -26.45 -11.32
CA GLU A 196 -1.17 -26.61 -12.51
C GLU A 196 -0.99 -25.35 -13.37
N VAL A 197 -0.22 -25.45 -14.45
CA VAL A 197 -0.09 -24.38 -15.45
C VAL A 197 -1.15 -24.62 -16.52
N GLN A 198 -2.11 -23.72 -16.67
CA GLN A 198 -2.98 -23.68 -17.84
C GLN A 198 -2.40 -22.67 -18.85
N ILE A 199 -2.05 -23.17 -20.04
CA ILE A 199 -1.48 -22.43 -21.18
C ILE A 199 -2.61 -22.01 -22.11
#